data_AF-A0A843BJ54-F1
#
_entry.id   AF-A0A843BJ54-F1
#
_cell.length_a   1.000
_cell.length_b   1.000
_cell.length_c   1.000
_cell.angle_alpha   90.00
_cell.angle_beta   90.00
_cell.angle_gamma   90.00
#
_symmetry.space_group_name_H-M   'P 1'
#
loop_
_entity.id
_entity.type
_entity.pdbx_description
1 polymer ?
#
loop_
_entity_poly.entity_id
_entity_poly.type
_entity_poly.pdbx_seq_one_letter_code
_entity_poly.pdbx_strand_id
1 'polypeptide(L)'
;MAFCTGCGSPLNVRHEFCPECGTAAERRGQGPPDAGPTVHEAPVPAAGPEQAYMDSAKRPDVRAAIDRKTLFADGMLVLTHENVVLYSPDERDEIKRIPLDTIASCSRGMTKRSLVLKLMVNIEENFAKYVDGRQGVLDETAAEIQRQRELLRRARSPDKKRSLNSKISDLEAKSKALSEEMDGLQADPEEIWRIKRERADTVKEVFRLPKDHSGRTASEEYEIWQYAIRRRMAGLSRMRVSTSPPDAVVLVDGAVSGSTPVTFEKPLTDAAALTGRYEVRVLLEGHKPKSFSVSAAPGRDPENRDMRLSPQDVPDPAFDRTVSGYREALPDRTINLEQYELELETMGTEGILALARDHILVLSMDRKRWLLEIPYPDITEAKLEKGLMRGIRGIVISYREGRLSGLKYAFKMDEDSGYGDNSAMRRRYEAIVERLHRRMRESYTHVLQPRPHSPQYYEITEQDIENGFERFDPYSFEKLVARLFTSKGYRTEVTQGSGDMGVDVMASSSSETIAIQVKRWRGNVGGPDVHKTLGSMVSHRATRALVVTTSDFTNQAYDILKGGSPVELWNGQRLANEFRKHLIRKE
;
A
#
# COMPACT_ATOMS: atom_id res chain seq x y z
N MET A 1 -28.52 -42.75 -1.78
CA MET A 1 -27.78 -41.95 -0.78
C MET A 1 -27.27 -40.70 -1.48
N ALA A 2 -27.23 -39.56 -0.80
CA ALA A 2 -26.54 -38.38 -1.35
C ALA A 2 -25.03 -38.55 -1.16
N PHE A 3 -24.22 -37.81 -1.90
CA PHE A 3 -22.76 -37.77 -1.74
C PHE A 3 -22.31 -36.31 -1.80
N CYS A 4 -21.22 -35.97 -1.11
CA CYS A 4 -20.71 -34.61 -1.10
C CYS A 4 -19.97 -34.28 -2.38
N THR A 5 -20.36 -33.20 -3.06
CA THR A 5 -19.71 -32.70 -4.28
C THR A 5 -18.29 -32.19 -4.06
N GLY A 6 -17.94 -31.77 -2.83
CA GLY A 6 -16.59 -31.28 -2.50
C GLY A 6 -15.54 -32.35 -2.11
N CYS A 7 -15.95 -33.53 -1.63
CA CYS A 7 -15.01 -34.56 -1.14
C CYS A 7 -15.42 -36.01 -1.41
N GLY A 8 -16.57 -36.26 -2.05
CA GLY A 8 -17.06 -37.59 -2.41
C GLY A 8 -17.75 -38.39 -1.30
N SER A 9 -17.72 -37.93 -0.05
CA SER A 9 -18.17 -38.72 1.11
C SER A 9 -19.70 -38.92 1.15
N PRO A 10 -20.21 -40.09 1.59
CA PRO A 10 -21.65 -40.36 1.61
C PRO A 10 -22.40 -39.49 2.64
N LEU A 11 -23.49 -38.88 2.17
CA LEU A 11 -24.35 -37.98 2.94
C LEU A 11 -25.68 -38.65 3.30
N ASN A 12 -25.97 -38.67 4.61
CA ASN A 12 -27.31 -38.94 5.12
C ASN A 12 -28.18 -37.68 4.99
N VAL A 13 -29.38 -37.83 4.42
CA VAL A 13 -30.20 -36.77 3.78
C VAL A 13 -30.90 -35.80 4.77
N ARG A 14 -30.28 -35.52 5.91
CA ARG A 14 -30.77 -34.63 6.97
C ARG A 14 -29.89 -33.42 7.26
N HIS A 15 -28.74 -33.29 6.59
CA HIS A 15 -27.78 -32.20 6.80
C HIS A 15 -27.74 -31.25 5.61
N GLU A 16 -27.70 -29.95 5.88
CA GLU A 16 -27.56 -28.90 4.84
C GLU A 16 -26.11 -28.71 4.38
N PHE A 17 -25.13 -29.27 5.11
CA PHE A 17 -23.69 -29.17 4.78
C PHE A 17 -22.93 -30.48 5.13
N CYS A 18 -21.92 -30.84 4.34
CA CYS A 18 -21.13 -32.07 4.47
C CYS A 18 -20.20 -32.08 5.71
N PRO A 19 -20.23 -33.13 6.56
CA PRO A 19 -19.42 -33.22 7.79
C PRO A 19 -17.89 -33.14 7.58
N GLU A 20 -17.36 -33.64 6.47
CA GLU A 20 -15.90 -33.75 6.28
C GLU A 20 -15.26 -32.52 5.64
N CYS A 21 -15.94 -31.84 4.70
CA CYS A 21 -15.37 -30.70 3.97
C CYS A 21 -16.21 -29.40 4.01
N GLY A 22 -17.44 -29.47 4.52
CA GLY A 22 -18.29 -28.28 4.71
C GLY A 22 -19.17 -27.84 3.54
N THR A 23 -19.13 -28.50 2.37
CA THR A 23 -19.93 -28.12 1.18
C THR A 23 -21.44 -28.28 1.41
N ALA A 24 -22.25 -27.35 0.90
CA ALA A 24 -23.71 -27.33 1.03
C ALA A 24 -24.43 -28.45 0.24
N ALA A 25 -25.66 -28.80 0.62
CA ALA A 25 -26.50 -29.82 -0.01
C ALA A 25 -27.83 -29.23 -0.54
N GLU A 26 -28.11 -29.42 -1.83
CA GLU A 26 -29.27 -28.85 -2.52
C GLU A 26 -30.57 -29.67 -2.39
N ARG A 27 -31.74 -29.01 -2.48
CA ARG A 27 -33.08 -29.64 -2.55
C ARG A 27 -33.87 -29.10 -3.76
N ARG A 28 -34.70 -29.95 -4.40
CA ARG A 28 -35.46 -29.61 -5.62
C ARG A 28 -36.91 -29.16 -5.35
N GLY A 29 -37.30 -28.05 -6.00
CA GLY A 29 -38.46 -28.04 -6.91
C GLY A 29 -39.74 -27.28 -6.50
N GLN A 30 -40.15 -26.35 -7.38
CA GLN A 30 -41.50 -26.28 -8.01
C GLN A 30 -41.45 -25.35 -9.24
N GLY A 31 -42.33 -25.57 -10.23
CA GLY A 31 -42.13 -25.17 -11.63
C GLY A 31 -43.30 -24.41 -12.31
N PRO A 32 -43.37 -24.40 -13.67
CA PRO A 32 -43.85 -23.26 -14.47
C PRO A 32 -45.16 -23.53 -15.28
N PRO A 33 -45.60 -22.53 -16.06
CA PRO A 33 -45.95 -22.66 -17.49
C PRO A 33 -45.16 -21.64 -18.35
N ASP A 34 -45.03 -21.66 -19.69
CA ASP A 34 -45.39 -22.57 -20.82
C ASP A 34 -44.25 -22.39 -21.89
N ALA A 35 -43.96 -23.24 -22.89
CA ALA A 35 -44.68 -24.13 -23.82
C ALA A 35 -45.28 -23.40 -25.06
N GLY A 36 -44.94 -23.70 -26.33
CA GLY A 36 -44.04 -24.67 -27.00
C GLY A 36 -44.04 -24.32 -28.52
N PRO A 37 -44.00 -25.26 -29.50
CA PRO A 37 -43.34 -26.59 -29.65
C PRO A 37 -42.15 -26.52 -30.68
N THR A 38 -41.28 -27.49 -30.98
CA THR A 38 -41.35 -28.94 -31.34
C THR A 38 -39.95 -29.61 -31.10
N VAL A 39 -39.76 -30.81 -30.51
CA VAL A 39 -39.92 -32.20 -31.06
C VAL A 39 -38.86 -32.59 -32.13
N HIS A 40 -38.06 -33.69 -32.08
CA HIS A 40 -37.74 -34.74 -31.05
C HIS A 40 -36.35 -35.42 -31.34
N GLU A 41 -35.68 -35.91 -30.27
CA GLU A 41 -34.82 -37.13 -30.08
C GLU A 41 -33.88 -37.68 -31.20
N ALA A 42 -32.58 -38.00 -31.02
CA ALA A 42 -31.75 -38.74 -30.00
C ALA A 42 -31.26 -40.11 -30.59
N PRO A 43 -30.03 -40.65 -30.29
CA PRO A 43 -29.46 -40.92 -28.96
C PRO A 43 -27.95 -40.59 -28.74
N VAL A 44 -27.38 -41.05 -27.60
CA VAL A 44 -26.22 -40.50 -26.83
C VAL A 44 -25.34 -41.65 -26.29
N PRO A 45 -23.97 -41.67 -26.31
CA PRO A 45 -23.15 -40.93 -25.31
C PRO A 45 -21.64 -40.59 -25.57
N ALA A 46 -21.07 -39.79 -24.65
CA ALA A 46 -19.68 -39.77 -24.08
C ALA A 46 -18.43 -39.24 -24.84
N ALA A 47 -17.80 -38.19 -24.29
CA ALA A 47 -16.39 -38.13 -23.81
C ALA A 47 -15.97 -36.69 -23.37
N GLY A 48 -14.97 -36.58 -22.46
CA GLY A 48 -14.06 -35.41 -22.41
C GLY A 48 -14.10 -34.48 -21.18
N PRO A 49 -12.97 -33.86 -20.75
CA PRO A 49 -12.89 -32.97 -19.58
C PRO A 49 -13.30 -31.51 -19.84
N GLU A 50 -13.78 -31.17 -21.04
CA GLU A 50 -13.94 -29.78 -21.50
C GLU A 50 -15.24 -29.09 -21.05
N GLN A 51 -16.21 -29.83 -20.52
CA GLN A 51 -17.51 -29.27 -20.13
C GLN A 51 -17.46 -28.35 -18.89
N ALA A 52 -16.33 -28.29 -18.17
CA ALA A 52 -16.19 -27.58 -16.89
C ALA A 52 -15.94 -26.06 -17.01
N TYR A 53 -15.90 -25.50 -18.23
CA TYR A 53 -15.37 -24.14 -18.47
C TYR A 53 -16.42 -23.04 -18.73
N MET A 54 -17.70 -23.39 -18.96
CA MET A 54 -18.67 -22.45 -19.60
C MET A 54 -19.75 -21.82 -18.69
N ASP A 55 -19.84 -22.17 -17.41
CA ASP A 55 -20.93 -21.69 -16.51
C ASP A 55 -20.58 -20.43 -15.67
N SER A 56 -19.50 -19.71 -15.99
CA SER A 56 -18.98 -18.59 -15.18
C SER A 56 -19.62 -17.21 -15.44
N ALA A 57 -20.62 -17.11 -16.32
CA ALA A 57 -21.25 -15.85 -16.71
C ALA A 57 -22.33 -15.34 -15.72
N LYS A 58 -21.93 -15.02 -14.47
CA LYS A 58 -22.72 -14.20 -13.54
C LYS A 58 -21.87 -13.08 -12.93
N ARG A 59 -22.46 -11.89 -12.83
CA ARG A 59 -21.83 -10.65 -12.32
C ARG A 59 -21.26 -10.85 -10.90
N PRO A 60 -20.11 -10.24 -10.55
CA PRO A 60 -19.57 -10.31 -9.20
C PRO A 60 -20.52 -9.63 -8.19
N ASP A 61 -21.01 -10.39 -7.21
CA ASP A 61 -21.76 -9.86 -6.06
C ASP A 61 -20.78 -9.10 -5.15
N VAL A 62 -21.17 -7.93 -4.63
CA VAL A 62 -20.34 -7.06 -3.78
C VAL A 62 -20.39 -7.55 -2.32
N ARG A 63 -20.24 -8.87 -2.17
CA ARG A 63 -19.97 -9.56 -0.91
C ARG A 63 -18.58 -10.15 -1.02
N ALA A 64 -17.60 -9.47 -0.43
CA ALA A 64 -16.24 -9.98 -0.31
C ALA A 64 -16.28 -11.43 0.18
N ALA A 65 -15.68 -12.36 -0.58
CA ALA A 65 -15.93 -13.80 -0.45
C ALA A 65 -15.84 -14.26 1.02
N ILE A 66 -17.00 -14.58 1.60
CA ILE A 66 -17.12 -15.06 2.96
C ILE A 66 -16.61 -16.50 2.97
N ASP A 67 -15.42 -16.69 3.55
CA ASP A 67 -14.72 -17.98 3.62
C ASP A 67 -15.41 -18.91 4.63
N ARG A 68 -15.88 -18.33 5.74
CA ARG A 68 -16.68 -19.01 6.75
C ARG A 68 -17.58 -18.05 7.49
N LYS A 69 -18.74 -18.52 7.90
CA LYS A 69 -19.67 -17.81 8.77
C LYS A 69 -20.39 -18.80 9.67
N THR A 70 -20.39 -18.56 10.97
CA THR A 70 -21.02 -19.42 11.98
C THR A 70 -21.60 -18.56 13.10
N LEU A 71 -22.79 -18.89 13.59
CA LEU A 71 -23.39 -18.21 14.75
C LEU A 71 -22.70 -18.68 16.04
N PHE A 72 -22.09 -17.75 16.76
CA PHE A 72 -21.54 -17.93 18.10
C PHE A 72 -22.50 -17.31 19.14
N ALA A 73 -22.30 -17.65 20.43
CA ALA A 73 -23.11 -17.13 21.52
C ALA A 73 -23.01 -15.60 21.67
N ASP A 74 -21.88 -15.03 21.26
CA ASP A 74 -21.57 -13.60 21.37
C ASP A 74 -21.97 -12.79 20.11
N GLY A 75 -22.48 -13.47 19.06
CA GLY A 75 -22.80 -12.86 17.76
C GLY A 75 -22.43 -13.75 16.57
N MET A 76 -22.61 -13.22 15.36
CA MET A 76 -22.29 -13.92 14.11
C MET A 76 -20.81 -13.71 13.75
N LEU A 77 -20.00 -14.77 13.76
CA LEU A 77 -18.58 -14.68 13.42
C LEU A 77 -18.37 -14.98 11.93
N VAL A 78 -17.67 -14.09 11.24
CA VAL A 78 -17.43 -14.09 9.79
C VAL A 78 -15.94 -14.05 9.51
N LEU A 79 -15.41 -15.04 8.79
CA LEU A 79 -14.07 -15.03 8.23
C LEU A 79 -14.11 -14.43 6.82
N THR A 80 -13.33 -13.38 6.63
CA THR A 80 -13.07 -12.74 5.34
C THR A 80 -11.61 -12.95 4.95
N HIS A 81 -11.22 -12.47 3.76
CA HIS A 81 -9.84 -12.55 3.28
C HIS A 81 -8.81 -11.84 4.18
N GLU A 82 -9.20 -10.79 4.89
CA GLU A 82 -8.31 -9.96 5.74
C GLU A 82 -8.69 -9.93 7.24
N ASN A 83 -9.93 -10.27 7.60
CA ASN A 83 -10.48 -10.05 8.94
C ASN A 83 -11.32 -11.22 9.44
N VAL A 84 -11.27 -11.45 10.76
CA VAL A 84 -12.36 -12.10 11.51
C VAL A 84 -13.25 -10.99 12.06
N VAL A 85 -14.53 -11.00 11.70
CA VAL A 85 -15.51 -9.97 12.09
C VAL A 85 -16.62 -10.61 12.93
N LEU A 86 -16.98 -10.00 14.05
CA LEU A 86 -18.14 -10.34 14.87
C LEU A 86 -19.24 -9.31 14.60
N TYR A 87 -20.37 -9.77 14.08
CA TYR A 87 -21.60 -8.99 13.96
C TYR A 87 -22.59 -9.34 15.08
N SER A 88 -23.59 -8.47 15.26
CA SER A 88 -24.79 -8.78 16.04
C SER A 88 -25.45 -10.10 15.57
N PRO A 89 -26.23 -10.79 16.42
CA PRO A 89 -26.92 -12.03 16.03
C PRO A 89 -27.87 -11.88 14.83
N ASP A 90 -28.38 -10.68 14.58
CA ASP A 90 -29.22 -10.32 13.43
C ASP A 90 -28.44 -9.72 12.24
N GLU A 91 -27.10 -9.72 12.32
CA GLU A 91 -26.15 -9.33 11.28
C GLU A 91 -26.16 -7.85 10.85
N ARG A 92 -26.82 -6.98 11.64
CA ARG A 92 -26.96 -5.55 11.31
C ARG A 92 -25.80 -4.70 11.76
N ASP A 93 -25.27 -4.97 12.95
CA ASP A 93 -24.26 -4.14 13.59
C ASP A 93 -22.91 -4.87 13.66
N GLU A 94 -21.84 -4.21 13.22
CA GLU A 94 -20.48 -4.71 13.42
C GLU A 94 -20.04 -4.44 14.87
N ILE A 95 -19.91 -5.49 15.67
CA ILE A 95 -19.51 -5.39 17.09
C ILE A 95 -17.98 -5.30 17.21
N LYS A 96 -17.25 -6.10 16.44
CA LYS A 96 -15.79 -6.20 16.56
C LYS A 96 -15.14 -6.69 15.26
N ARG A 97 -13.99 -6.12 14.92
CA ARG A 97 -13.14 -6.52 13.80
C ARG A 97 -11.75 -6.87 14.30
N ILE A 98 -11.25 -8.02 13.88
CA ILE A 98 -9.92 -8.55 14.22
C ILE A 98 -9.17 -8.78 12.90
N PRO A 99 -8.21 -7.91 12.55
CA PRO A 99 -7.36 -8.12 11.37
C PRO A 99 -6.52 -9.40 11.52
N LEU A 100 -6.41 -10.19 10.46
CA LEU A 100 -5.76 -11.52 10.50
C LEU A 100 -4.25 -11.43 10.80
N ASP A 101 -3.59 -10.34 10.43
CA ASP A 101 -2.18 -10.07 10.73
C ASP A 101 -1.92 -9.76 12.21
N THR A 102 -2.94 -9.39 12.99
CA THR A 102 -2.85 -9.28 14.46
C THR A 102 -2.94 -10.63 15.17
N ILE A 103 -3.35 -11.72 14.50
CA ILE A 103 -3.49 -13.03 15.15
C ILE A 103 -2.11 -13.71 15.25
N ALA A 104 -1.57 -13.84 16.46
CA ALA A 104 -0.34 -14.58 16.74
C ALA A 104 -0.54 -16.11 16.60
N SER A 105 -1.68 -16.63 17.06
CA SER A 105 -2.06 -18.03 16.85
C SER A 105 -3.56 -18.29 17.01
N CYS A 106 -4.05 -19.32 16.33
CA CYS A 106 -5.41 -19.85 16.48
C CYS A 106 -5.37 -21.30 16.98
N SER A 107 -6.27 -21.64 17.93
CA SER A 107 -6.36 -22.96 18.55
C SER A 107 -7.76 -23.28 19.09
N ARG A 108 -8.12 -24.57 19.09
CA ARG A 108 -9.26 -25.09 19.86
C ARG A 108 -8.93 -25.14 21.35
N GLY A 109 -9.83 -24.62 22.19
CA GLY A 109 -9.69 -24.66 23.65
C GLY A 109 -9.79 -26.09 24.21
N MET A 110 -8.82 -26.50 25.03
CA MET A 110 -8.70 -27.89 25.53
C MET A 110 -9.88 -28.36 26.39
N THR A 111 -10.45 -27.49 27.24
CA THR A 111 -11.43 -27.90 28.28
C THR A 111 -12.85 -27.37 28.08
N LYS A 112 -13.07 -26.43 27.15
CA LYS A 112 -14.34 -25.68 27.05
C LYS A 112 -14.79 -25.36 25.62
N ARG A 113 -14.64 -26.30 24.66
CA ARG A 113 -15.27 -26.26 23.32
C ARG A 113 -15.38 -24.81 22.79
N SER A 114 -14.25 -24.22 22.40
CA SER A 114 -14.16 -22.81 22.04
C SER A 114 -13.08 -22.55 21.00
N LEU A 115 -13.29 -21.55 20.15
CA LEU A 115 -12.24 -20.98 19.30
C LEU A 115 -11.44 -19.97 20.14
N VAL A 116 -10.12 -20.13 20.21
CA VAL A 116 -9.22 -19.23 20.94
C VAL A 116 -8.25 -18.57 19.96
N LEU A 117 -8.36 -17.25 19.83
CA LEU A 117 -7.43 -16.42 19.09
C LEU A 117 -6.47 -15.77 20.10
N LYS A 118 -5.17 -15.93 19.88
CA LYS A 118 -4.12 -15.19 20.59
C LYS A 118 -3.77 -13.98 19.73
N LEU A 119 -4.11 -12.78 20.16
CA LEU A 119 -3.87 -11.55 19.40
C LEU A 119 -2.60 -10.85 19.89
N MET A 120 -1.83 -10.30 18.97
CA MET A 120 -0.72 -9.38 19.22
C MET A 120 -1.27 -7.99 19.55
N VAL A 121 -0.79 -7.38 20.62
CA VAL A 121 -1.10 -6.00 21.03
C VAL A 121 0.18 -5.27 21.43
N ASN A 122 0.09 -3.95 21.61
CA ASN A 122 1.22 -3.07 21.96
C ASN A 122 2.41 -3.18 20.98
N ILE A 123 2.15 -3.58 19.72
CA ILE A 123 3.17 -3.94 18.72
C ILE A 123 4.15 -2.78 18.48
N GLU A 124 3.61 -1.59 18.18
CA GLU A 124 4.41 -0.39 17.94
C GLU A 124 5.07 0.12 19.23
N GLU A 125 4.38 0.05 20.38
CA GLU A 125 4.90 0.53 21.66
C GLU A 125 6.09 -0.29 22.15
N ASN A 126 5.99 -1.63 22.08
CA ASN A 126 7.05 -2.53 22.51
C ASN A 126 8.21 -2.55 21.50
N PHE A 127 7.95 -2.29 20.21
CA PHE A 127 8.99 -2.06 19.22
C PHE A 127 9.73 -0.73 19.48
N ALA A 128 9.02 0.36 19.78
CA ALA A 128 9.63 1.64 20.13
C ALA A 128 10.52 1.52 21.37
N LYS A 129 10.04 0.87 22.45
CA LYS A 129 10.84 0.56 23.65
C LYS A 129 12.08 -0.30 23.36
N TYR A 130 11.98 -1.22 22.40
CA TYR A 130 13.13 -2.03 21.97
C TYR A 130 14.20 -1.16 21.28
N VAL A 131 13.80 -0.31 20.34
CA VAL A 131 14.72 0.58 19.62
C VAL A 131 15.38 1.59 20.57
N ASP A 132 14.59 2.22 21.45
CA ASP A 132 15.07 3.16 22.47
C ASP A 132 16.08 2.49 23.42
N GLY A 133 15.78 1.29 23.91
CA GLY A 133 16.69 0.52 24.75
C GLY A 133 18.00 0.13 24.05
N ARG A 134 17.99 -0.09 22.72
CA ARG A 134 19.22 -0.33 21.93
C ARG A 134 20.03 0.94 21.73
N GLN A 135 19.38 2.07 21.47
CA GLN A 135 20.04 3.39 21.39
C GLN A 135 20.73 3.73 22.72
N GLY A 136 20.07 3.54 23.85
CA GLY A 136 20.65 3.78 25.17
C GLY A 136 21.93 2.97 25.43
N VAL A 137 21.97 1.69 25.05
CA VAL A 137 23.18 0.84 25.19
C VAL A 137 24.30 1.28 24.24
N LEU A 138 23.97 1.80 23.05
CA LEU A 138 24.95 2.37 22.12
C LEU A 138 25.57 3.64 22.70
N ASP A 139 24.75 4.55 23.24
CA ASP A 139 25.17 5.81 23.87
C ASP A 139 26.03 5.56 25.12
N GLU A 140 25.63 4.62 25.99
CA GLU A 140 26.43 4.18 27.15
C GLU A 140 27.78 3.60 26.75
N THR A 141 27.81 2.79 25.67
CA THR A 141 29.05 2.17 25.17
C THR A 141 29.98 3.25 24.59
N ALA A 142 29.44 4.23 23.86
CA ALA A 142 30.21 5.38 23.36
C ALA A 142 30.80 6.23 24.51
N ALA A 143 30.02 6.48 25.56
CA ALA A 143 30.50 7.18 26.76
C ALA A 143 31.60 6.40 27.50
N GLU A 144 31.53 5.07 27.56
CA GLU A 144 32.57 4.24 28.16
C GLU A 144 33.87 4.23 27.33
N ILE A 145 33.78 4.17 26.00
CA ILE A 145 34.93 4.33 25.09
C ILE A 145 35.64 5.67 25.37
N GLN A 146 34.88 6.75 25.53
CA GLN A 146 35.44 8.07 25.86
C GLN A 146 36.15 8.07 27.23
N ARG A 147 35.56 7.44 28.25
CA ARG A 147 36.18 7.30 29.59
C ARG A 147 37.49 6.50 29.53
N GLN A 148 37.52 5.37 28.83
CA GLN A 148 38.73 4.54 28.70
C GLN A 148 39.83 5.26 27.90
N ARG A 149 39.49 5.97 26.81
CA ARG A 149 40.43 6.80 26.04
C ARG A 149 41.05 7.92 26.89
N GLU A 150 40.32 8.52 27.82
CA GLU A 150 40.86 9.53 28.74
C GLU A 150 41.80 8.92 29.80
N LEU A 151 41.46 7.73 30.34
CA LEU A 151 42.37 6.97 31.21
C LEU A 151 43.67 6.58 30.49
N LEU A 152 43.59 6.23 29.20
CA LEU A 152 44.75 5.88 28.37
C LEU A 152 45.72 7.06 28.21
N ARG A 153 45.21 8.27 27.96
CA ARG A 153 46.02 9.51 27.88
C ARG A 153 46.82 9.76 29.17
N ARG A 154 46.23 9.46 30.33
CA ARG A 154 46.82 9.68 31.66
C ARG A 154 47.75 8.54 32.12
N ALA A 155 47.71 7.37 31.46
CA ALA A 155 48.49 6.21 31.85
C ALA A 155 49.99 6.40 31.56
N ARG A 156 50.85 6.09 32.55
CA ARG A 156 52.32 6.18 32.41
C ARG A 156 53.00 4.81 32.16
N SER A 157 52.46 3.72 32.72
CA SER A 157 52.99 2.36 32.52
C SER A 157 52.62 1.80 31.13
N PRO A 158 53.57 1.15 30.40
CA PRO A 158 53.29 0.45 29.15
C PRO A 158 52.21 -0.63 29.27
N ASP A 159 52.23 -1.43 30.35
CA ASP A 159 51.27 -2.52 30.56
C ASP A 159 49.85 -1.99 30.78
N LYS A 160 49.73 -0.88 31.54
CA LYS A 160 48.45 -0.19 31.73
C LYS A 160 47.91 0.37 30.41
N LYS A 161 48.78 0.92 29.54
CA LYS A 161 48.38 1.36 28.19
C LYS A 161 47.92 0.19 27.32
N ARG A 162 48.64 -0.94 27.33
CA ARG A 162 48.27 -2.15 26.58
C ARG A 162 46.90 -2.70 27.01
N SER A 163 46.65 -2.78 28.33
CA SER A 163 45.36 -3.21 28.88
C SER A 163 44.20 -2.28 28.49
N LEU A 164 44.41 -0.96 28.57
CA LEU A 164 43.39 0.03 28.18
C LEU A 164 43.08 0.00 26.68
N ASN A 165 44.11 -0.15 25.83
CA ASN A 165 43.92 -0.30 24.38
C ASN A 165 43.08 -1.55 24.03
N SER A 166 43.31 -2.68 24.71
CA SER A 166 42.48 -3.88 24.52
C SER A 166 41.01 -3.59 24.80
N LYS A 167 40.71 -3.02 25.99
CA LYS A 167 39.34 -2.69 26.39
C LYS A 167 38.65 -1.71 25.43
N ILE A 168 39.39 -0.71 24.93
CA ILE A 168 38.88 0.24 23.94
C ILE A 168 38.52 -0.49 22.65
N SER A 169 39.40 -1.37 22.15
CA SER A 169 39.13 -2.19 20.96
C SER A 169 37.90 -3.09 21.13
N ASP A 170 37.73 -3.72 22.30
CA ASP A 170 36.59 -4.58 22.61
C ASP A 170 35.27 -3.79 22.64
N LEU A 171 35.28 -2.59 23.23
CA LEU A 171 34.13 -1.69 23.28
C LEU A 171 33.80 -1.07 21.91
N GLU A 172 34.81 -0.71 21.11
CA GLU A 172 34.64 -0.20 19.75
C GLU A 172 34.03 -1.27 18.83
N ALA A 173 34.47 -2.53 18.94
CA ALA A 173 33.85 -3.66 18.25
C ALA A 173 32.38 -3.86 18.66
N LYS A 174 32.07 -3.77 19.96
CA LYS A 174 30.68 -3.84 20.47
C LYS A 174 29.82 -2.69 19.96
N SER A 175 30.34 -1.45 20.00
CA SER A 175 29.63 -0.25 19.53
C SER A 175 29.34 -0.33 18.04
N LYS A 176 30.31 -0.81 17.25
CA LYS A 176 30.14 -1.03 15.81
C LYS A 176 29.05 -2.06 15.53
N ALA A 177 29.09 -3.21 16.21
CA ALA A 177 28.08 -4.27 16.04
C ALA A 177 26.66 -3.79 16.40
N LEU A 178 26.51 -2.96 17.46
CA LEU A 178 25.21 -2.34 17.79
C LEU A 178 24.75 -1.33 16.72
N SER A 179 25.67 -0.53 16.17
CA SER A 179 25.33 0.41 15.09
C SER A 179 24.87 -0.34 13.84
N GLU A 180 25.60 -1.40 13.44
CA GLU A 180 25.23 -2.25 12.29
C GLU A 180 23.88 -2.98 12.53
N GLU A 181 23.57 -3.39 13.77
CA GLU A 181 22.24 -3.89 14.14
C GLU A 181 21.16 -2.81 13.92
N MET A 182 21.39 -1.59 14.43
CA MET A 182 20.42 -0.48 14.35
C MET A 182 20.21 0.06 12.92
N ASP A 183 21.26 0.12 12.11
CA ASP A 183 21.17 0.49 10.69
C ASP A 183 20.39 -0.57 9.90
N GLY A 184 20.58 -1.87 10.24
CA GLY A 184 19.79 -2.97 9.70
C GLY A 184 18.29 -2.82 9.95
N LEU A 185 17.90 -2.38 11.15
CA LEU A 185 16.50 -2.11 11.51
C LEU A 185 15.85 -0.98 10.70
N GLN A 186 16.62 -0.12 10.03
CA GLN A 186 16.08 0.93 9.15
C GLN A 186 16.04 0.51 7.68
N ALA A 187 16.85 -0.48 7.31
CA ALA A 187 17.00 -0.96 5.93
C ALA A 187 16.11 -2.16 5.59
N ASP A 188 15.69 -2.96 6.57
CA ASP A 188 14.98 -4.23 6.38
C ASP A 188 13.58 -4.26 7.04
N PRO A 189 12.49 -4.12 6.25
CA PRO A 189 11.11 -4.30 6.72
C PRO A 189 10.78 -5.68 7.29
N GLU A 190 11.45 -6.76 6.86
CA GLU A 190 11.19 -8.12 7.37
C GLU A 190 11.74 -8.26 8.80
N GLU A 191 12.93 -7.70 9.05
CA GLU A 191 13.56 -7.69 10.39
C GLU A 191 12.75 -6.83 11.39
N ILE A 192 12.23 -5.67 10.96
CA ILE A 192 11.27 -4.88 11.74
C ILE A 192 10.07 -5.75 12.15
N TRP A 193 9.47 -6.47 11.18
CA TRP A 193 8.29 -7.30 11.44
C TRP A 193 8.58 -8.51 12.33
N ARG A 194 9.76 -9.13 12.21
CA ARG A 194 10.22 -10.20 13.09
C ARG A 194 10.27 -9.72 14.54
N ILE A 195 10.92 -8.58 14.79
CA ILE A 195 11.07 -8.03 16.14
C ILE A 195 9.74 -7.54 16.70
N LYS A 196 8.90 -6.89 15.88
CA LYS A 196 7.52 -6.53 16.25
C LYS A 196 6.72 -7.74 16.73
N ARG A 197 6.81 -8.88 16.02
CA ARG A 197 6.15 -10.14 16.40
C ARG A 197 6.72 -10.76 17.68
N GLU A 198 8.04 -10.71 17.87
CA GLU A 198 8.72 -11.24 19.06
C GLU A 198 8.48 -10.40 20.32
N ARG A 199 8.25 -9.08 20.18
CA ARG A 199 8.07 -8.12 21.28
C ARG A 199 6.61 -7.78 21.57
N ALA A 200 5.67 -8.17 20.71
CA ALA A 200 4.25 -7.91 20.93
C ALA A 200 3.74 -8.61 22.21
N ASP A 201 2.98 -7.86 23.00
CA ASP A 201 2.17 -8.44 24.08
C ASP A 201 1.06 -9.29 23.47
N THR A 202 0.50 -10.22 24.26
CA THR A 202 -0.55 -11.10 23.73
C THR A 202 -1.77 -11.26 24.62
N VAL A 203 -2.93 -10.97 24.04
CA VAL A 203 -4.26 -11.14 24.67
C VAL A 203 -4.99 -12.33 24.05
N LYS A 204 -6.04 -12.82 24.72
CA LYS A 204 -6.84 -13.96 24.26
C LYS A 204 -8.28 -13.54 24.03
N GLU A 205 -8.75 -13.73 22.80
CA GLU A 205 -10.17 -13.68 22.44
C GLU A 205 -10.71 -15.10 22.39
N VAL A 206 -11.92 -15.32 22.92
CA VAL A 206 -12.51 -16.65 23.08
C VAL A 206 -13.96 -16.63 22.63
N PHE A 207 -14.25 -17.30 21.51
CA PHE A 207 -15.59 -17.43 20.95
C PHE A 207 -16.18 -18.81 21.26
N ARG A 208 -17.46 -18.85 21.68
CA ARG A 208 -18.17 -20.10 22.02
C ARG A 208 -19.43 -20.28 21.18
N LEU A 209 -19.76 -21.52 20.81
CA LEU A 209 -21.02 -21.81 20.12
C LEU A 209 -22.20 -21.74 21.11
N PRO A 210 -23.43 -21.48 20.62
CA PRO A 210 -24.65 -21.54 21.44
C PRO A 210 -24.85 -22.91 22.11
N LYS A 211 -25.58 -22.93 23.23
CA LYS A 211 -25.81 -24.16 24.04
C LYS A 211 -26.63 -25.23 23.32
N ASP A 212 -27.42 -24.80 22.35
CA ASP A 212 -28.41 -25.51 21.56
C ASP A 212 -27.93 -25.81 20.12
N HIS A 213 -26.64 -25.56 19.82
CA HIS A 213 -26.07 -25.78 18.49
C HIS A 213 -26.19 -27.25 18.06
N SER A 214 -27.14 -27.54 17.15
CA SER A 214 -27.63 -28.87 16.83
C SER A 214 -26.95 -29.56 15.64
N GLY A 215 -25.78 -29.07 15.20
CA GLY A 215 -25.05 -29.57 14.03
C GLY A 215 -23.59 -29.94 14.35
N ARG A 216 -23.17 -31.14 13.90
CA ARG A 216 -21.84 -31.77 14.13
C ARG A 216 -21.44 -31.88 15.61
N THR A 217 -20.36 -32.61 15.92
CA THR A 217 -19.78 -32.42 17.25
C THR A 217 -19.07 -31.06 17.25
N ALA A 218 -19.35 -30.22 18.24
CA ALA A 218 -18.78 -28.87 18.31
C ALA A 218 -17.24 -28.82 18.19
N SER A 219 -16.53 -29.94 18.43
CA SER A 219 -15.08 -30.05 18.22
C SER A 219 -14.68 -29.86 16.75
N GLU A 220 -15.42 -30.46 15.82
CA GLU A 220 -15.18 -30.39 14.37
C GLU A 220 -15.27 -28.94 13.87
N GLU A 221 -16.30 -28.20 14.31
CA GLU A 221 -16.50 -26.80 13.94
C GLU A 221 -15.29 -25.92 14.32
N TYR A 222 -14.74 -26.11 15.53
CA TYR A 222 -13.54 -25.37 15.95
C TYR A 222 -12.27 -25.79 15.21
N GLU A 223 -12.16 -27.05 14.82
CA GLU A 223 -11.00 -27.54 14.04
C GLU A 223 -11.03 -27.00 12.60
N ILE A 224 -12.21 -26.88 11.99
CA ILE A 224 -12.41 -26.22 10.69
C ILE A 224 -12.05 -24.72 10.79
N TRP A 225 -12.53 -24.00 11.81
CA TRP A 225 -12.16 -22.61 12.04
C TRP A 225 -10.65 -22.44 12.31
N GLN A 226 -10.03 -23.35 13.07
CA GLN A 226 -8.60 -23.33 13.33
C GLN A 226 -7.77 -23.53 12.06
N TYR A 227 -8.16 -24.48 11.20
CA TYR A 227 -7.49 -24.71 9.90
C TYR A 227 -7.66 -23.51 8.98
N ALA A 228 -8.89 -22.99 8.81
CA ALA A 228 -9.17 -21.86 7.94
C ALA A 228 -8.39 -20.60 8.34
N ILE A 229 -8.37 -20.25 9.64
CA ILE A 229 -7.60 -19.10 10.13
C ILE A 229 -6.09 -19.33 9.96
N ARG A 230 -5.55 -20.52 10.30
CA ARG A 230 -4.11 -20.80 10.14
C ARG A 230 -3.65 -20.72 8.68
N ARG A 231 -4.47 -21.20 7.74
CA ARG A 231 -4.21 -21.08 6.29
C ARG A 231 -4.10 -19.62 5.86
N ARG A 232 -4.95 -18.73 6.38
CA ARG A 232 -4.88 -17.28 6.10
C ARG A 232 -3.71 -16.59 6.79
N MET A 233 -3.40 -16.97 8.04
CA MET A 233 -2.24 -16.48 8.79
C MET A 233 -0.89 -16.80 8.14
N ALA A 234 -0.80 -17.87 7.34
CA ALA A 234 0.40 -18.22 6.58
C ALA A 234 0.75 -17.19 5.49
N GLY A 235 -0.24 -16.39 5.07
CA GLY A 235 -0.06 -15.21 4.22
C GLY A 235 -0.48 -15.38 2.75
N LEU A 236 -0.67 -14.23 2.12
CA LEU A 236 -0.68 -14.06 0.67
C LEU A 236 0.75 -13.69 0.25
N SER A 237 1.32 -14.38 -0.72
CA SER A 237 2.58 -13.96 -1.35
C SER A 237 2.24 -13.05 -2.54
N ARG A 238 2.61 -11.77 -2.45
CA ARG A 238 2.34 -10.75 -3.48
C ARG A 238 3.56 -10.57 -4.40
N MET A 239 3.51 -11.13 -5.60
CA MET A 239 4.60 -11.05 -6.57
C MET A 239 4.27 -10.10 -7.72
N ARG A 240 5.27 -9.33 -8.15
CA ARG A 240 5.24 -8.62 -9.43
C ARG A 240 6.15 -9.26 -10.48
N VAL A 241 5.60 -9.43 -11.67
CA VAL A 241 6.33 -9.86 -12.88
C VAL A 241 6.18 -8.79 -13.96
N SER A 242 7.30 -8.23 -14.43
CA SER A 242 7.34 -7.26 -15.52
C SER A 242 8.18 -7.78 -16.68
N THR A 243 7.81 -7.48 -17.92
CA THR A 243 8.63 -7.80 -19.10
C THR A 243 8.89 -6.60 -20.00
N SER A 244 9.97 -6.68 -20.77
CA SER A 244 10.23 -5.88 -21.98
C SER A 244 10.41 -6.84 -23.16
N PRO A 245 9.56 -6.77 -24.21
CA PRO A 245 8.30 -5.99 -24.27
C PRO A 245 7.25 -6.46 -23.24
N PRO A 246 6.25 -5.62 -22.90
CA PRO A 246 5.12 -5.96 -22.03
C PRO A 246 4.09 -6.89 -22.73
N ASP A 247 2.93 -7.11 -22.09
CA ASP A 247 1.80 -7.95 -22.53
C ASP A 247 2.07 -9.46 -22.68
N ALA A 248 3.10 -9.95 -22.00
CA ALA A 248 3.39 -11.38 -21.90
C ALA A 248 2.46 -12.05 -20.88
N VAL A 249 1.81 -13.14 -21.28
CA VAL A 249 0.95 -13.95 -20.41
C VAL A 249 1.79 -14.61 -19.31
N VAL A 250 1.35 -14.45 -18.06
CA VAL A 250 1.98 -15.07 -16.89
C VAL A 250 1.09 -16.20 -16.38
N LEU A 251 1.67 -17.39 -16.26
CA LEU A 251 1.06 -18.56 -15.64
C LEU A 251 1.81 -18.87 -14.34
N VAL A 252 1.07 -19.24 -13.30
CA VAL A 252 1.59 -19.64 -11.99
C VAL A 252 1.01 -20.99 -11.65
N ASP A 253 1.88 -21.99 -11.43
CA ASP A 253 1.53 -23.41 -11.30
C ASP A 253 0.62 -23.91 -12.44
N GLY A 254 0.85 -23.38 -13.66
CA GLY A 254 0.05 -23.66 -14.86
C GLY A 254 -1.25 -22.87 -15.00
N ALA A 255 -1.70 -22.14 -13.97
CA ALA A 255 -2.89 -21.30 -14.02
C ALA A 255 -2.58 -19.87 -14.51
N VAL A 256 -3.30 -19.42 -15.54
CA VAL A 256 -3.22 -18.04 -16.05
C VAL A 256 -3.48 -17.04 -14.91
N SER A 257 -2.59 -16.06 -14.76
CA SER A 257 -2.59 -15.12 -13.63
C SER A 257 -2.53 -13.63 -14.05
N GLY A 258 -2.33 -13.33 -15.33
CA GLY A 258 -2.35 -11.98 -15.90
C GLY A 258 -1.53 -11.85 -17.18
N SER A 259 -1.47 -10.66 -17.78
CA SER A 259 -0.39 -10.28 -18.70
C SER A 259 0.44 -9.12 -18.15
N THR A 260 1.74 -9.13 -18.47
CA THR A 260 2.73 -8.22 -17.88
C THR A 260 2.58 -6.75 -18.33
N PRO A 261 3.01 -5.80 -17.48
CA PRO A 261 3.44 -6.02 -16.11
C PRO A 261 2.25 -6.34 -15.20
N VAL A 262 2.38 -7.34 -14.34
CA VAL A 262 1.31 -7.80 -13.46
C VAL A 262 1.83 -8.02 -12.05
N THR A 263 1.12 -7.48 -11.07
CA THR A 263 1.19 -7.92 -9.67
C THR A 263 0.04 -8.87 -9.41
N PHE A 264 0.33 -10.01 -8.80
CA PHE A 264 -0.68 -10.96 -8.35
C PHE A 264 -0.38 -11.45 -6.96
N GLU A 265 -1.46 -11.69 -6.22
CA GLU A 265 -1.42 -12.34 -4.92
C GLU A 265 -1.79 -13.81 -5.10
N LYS A 266 -0.96 -14.71 -4.58
CA LYS A 266 -1.33 -16.11 -4.44
C LYS A 266 -1.41 -16.46 -2.95
N PRO A 267 -2.53 -17.02 -2.48
CA PRO A 267 -2.57 -17.59 -1.14
C PRO A 267 -1.62 -18.78 -1.11
N LEU A 268 -0.93 -19.00 0.02
CA LEU A 268 -0.17 -20.22 0.22
C LEU A 268 -1.10 -21.43 0.01
N THR A 269 -0.92 -22.13 -1.10
CA THR A 269 -1.63 -23.39 -1.40
C THR A 269 -0.91 -24.53 -0.70
N ASP A 270 -1.59 -25.65 -0.46
CA ASP A 270 -0.95 -26.81 0.18
C ASP A 270 0.26 -27.30 -0.64
N ALA A 271 0.19 -27.22 -1.97
CA ALA A 271 1.32 -27.51 -2.86
C ALA A 271 2.50 -26.55 -2.66
N ALA A 272 2.27 -25.23 -2.72
CA ALA A 272 3.32 -24.22 -2.53
C ALA A 272 3.89 -24.21 -1.09
N ALA A 273 3.08 -24.57 -0.09
CA ALA A 273 3.51 -24.73 1.29
C ALA A 273 4.40 -25.96 1.51
N LEU A 274 4.21 -27.03 0.71
CA LEU A 274 5.03 -28.24 0.75
C LEU A 274 6.34 -28.11 -0.04
N THR A 275 6.31 -27.46 -1.21
CA THR A 275 7.51 -27.22 -2.05
C THR A 275 8.32 -26.01 -1.62
N GLY A 276 7.71 -25.09 -0.86
CA GLY A 276 8.26 -23.77 -0.54
C GLY A 276 8.37 -22.84 -1.76
N ARG A 277 7.78 -23.18 -2.91
CA ARG A 277 7.92 -22.42 -4.18
C ARG A 277 6.69 -22.50 -5.08
N TYR A 278 6.41 -21.39 -5.76
CA TYR A 278 5.54 -21.32 -6.95
C TYR A 278 6.36 -21.46 -8.23
N GLU A 279 5.83 -22.15 -9.25
CA GLU A 279 6.43 -22.21 -10.58
C GLU A 279 5.78 -21.17 -11.50
N VAL A 280 6.58 -20.24 -12.02
CA VAL A 280 6.10 -19.15 -12.89
C VAL A 280 6.57 -19.39 -14.32
N ARG A 281 5.66 -19.26 -15.28
CA ARG A 281 5.96 -19.27 -16.73
C ARG A 281 5.47 -17.96 -17.36
N VAL A 282 6.27 -17.40 -18.25
CA VAL A 282 6.01 -16.13 -18.94
C VAL A 282 6.14 -16.37 -20.44
N LEU A 283 5.04 -16.15 -21.16
CA LEU A 283 4.87 -16.48 -22.57
C LEU A 283 4.43 -15.23 -23.36
N LEU A 284 4.99 -15.02 -24.55
CA LEU A 284 4.57 -13.97 -25.48
C LEU A 284 4.79 -14.47 -26.90
N GLU A 285 3.86 -14.21 -27.81
CA GLU A 285 3.95 -14.62 -29.21
C GLU A 285 5.23 -14.11 -29.88
N GLY A 286 5.83 -14.95 -30.73
CA GLY A 286 7.11 -14.68 -31.38
C GLY A 286 8.31 -14.53 -30.43
N HIS A 287 8.16 -14.80 -29.13
CA HIS A 287 9.24 -14.71 -28.13
C HIS A 287 9.52 -16.05 -27.45
N LYS A 288 10.77 -16.23 -26.99
CA LYS A 288 11.20 -17.43 -26.26
C LYS A 288 10.59 -17.43 -24.86
N PRO A 289 9.90 -18.50 -24.44
CA PRO A 289 9.26 -18.55 -23.14
C PRO A 289 10.29 -18.54 -22.00
N LYS A 290 9.96 -17.89 -20.88
CA LYS A 290 10.75 -17.92 -19.65
C LYS A 290 10.01 -18.67 -18.55
N SER A 291 10.75 -19.40 -17.72
CA SER A 291 10.21 -20.08 -16.54
C SER A 291 11.17 -19.91 -15.37
N PHE A 292 10.65 -19.75 -14.15
CA PHE A 292 11.42 -19.60 -12.92
C PHE A 292 10.59 -19.91 -11.68
N SER A 293 11.23 -20.46 -10.66
CA SER A 293 10.61 -20.71 -9.35
C SER A 293 10.71 -19.49 -8.44
N VAL A 294 9.70 -19.28 -7.60
CA VAL A 294 9.62 -18.14 -6.66
C VAL A 294 9.37 -18.67 -5.26
N SER A 295 10.16 -18.23 -4.29
CA SER A 295 10.06 -18.72 -2.91
C SER A 295 8.78 -18.24 -2.23
N ALA A 296 8.04 -19.17 -1.65
CA ALA A 296 6.81 -18.94 -0.91
C ALA A 296 7.12 -19.13 0.59
N ALA A 297 7.21 -18.04 1.34
CA ALA A 297 7.56 -18.06 2.77
C ALA A 297 6.67 -17.09 3.58
N PRO A 298 6.23 -17.46 4.80
CA PRO A 298 5.35 -16.60 5.60
C PRO A 298 6.02 -15.27 5.98
N GLY A 299 5.40 -14.15 5.62
CA GLY A 299 5.91 -12.80 5.91
C GLY A 299 7.03 -12.33 4.98
N ARG A 300 7.40 -13.11 3.96
CA ARG A 300 8.34 -12.69 2.91
C ARG A 300 7.54 -12.22 1.70
N ASP A 301 7.70 -10.96 1.30
CA ASP A 301 7.16 -10.50 0.02
C ASP A 301 8.00 -11.12 -1.12
N PRO A 302 7.42 -11.87 -2.07
CA PRO A 302 8.20 -12.51 -3.12
C PRO A 302 8.80 -11.48 -4.08
N GLU A 303 10.05 -11.73 -4.47
CA GLU A 303 10.90 -10.82 -5.24
C GLU A 303 10.25 -10.30 -6.53
N ASN A 304 10.35 -8.99 -6.78
CA ASN A 304 10.01 -8.39 -8.08
C ASN A 304 10.89 -8.98 -9.20
N ARG A 305 10.26 -9.38 -10.31
CA ARG A 305 10.94 -9.99 -11.46
C ARG A 305 10.75 -9.18 -12.74
N ASP A 306 11.71 -8.31 -13.02
CA ASP A 306 11.81 -7.60 -14.30
C ASP A 306 12.66 -8.43 -15.29
N MET A 307 12.13 -8.76 -16.46
CA MET A 307 12.85 -9.60 -17.44
C MET A 307 12.69 -9.13 -18.88
N ARG A 308 13.78 -9.09 -19.64
CA ARG A 308 13.71 -8.92 -21.09
C ARG A 308 13.38 -10.24 -21.77
N LEU A 309 12.38 -10.28 -22.66
CA LEU A 309 12.09 -11.43 -23.51
C LEU A 309 12.92 -11.34 -24.79
N SER A 310 13.37 -12.48 -25.30
CA SER A 310 14.11 -12.56 -26.57
C SER A 310 13.17 -13.05 -27.66
N PRO A 311 13.22 -12.50 -28.89
CA PRO A 311 12.53 -13.07 -30.04
C PRO A 311 12.89 -14.55 -30.25
N GLN A 312 11.99 -15.31 -30.87
CA GLN A 312 12.27 -16.64 -31.40
C GLN A 312 13.14 -16.51 -32.65
N ASP A 313 14.06 -17.46 -32.85
CA ASP A 313 14.92 -17.48 -34.05
C ASP A 313 14.17 -18.03 -35.27
N VAL A 314 13.11 -18.81 -35.02
CA VAL A 314 12.19 -19.41 -36.01
C VAL A 314 10.77 -19.25 -35.45
N PRO A 315 9.79 -18.75 -36.22
CA PRO A 315 8.41 -18.64 -35.75
C PRO A 315 7.80 -20.01 -35.42
N ASP A 316 7.12 -20.11 -34.28
CA ASP A 316 6.32 -21.29 -33.89
C ASP A 316 4.82 -20.93 -33.81
N PRO A 317 4.06 -21.12 -34.91
CA PRO A 317 2.62 -20.85 -34.93
C PRO A 317 1.79 -21.73 -34.00
N ALA A 318 2.31 -22.88 -33.54
CA ALA A 318 1.59 -23.74 -32.59
C ALA A 318 1.75 -23.21 -31.16
N PHE A 319 2.95 -22.76 -30.80
CA PHE A 319 3.19 -21.99 -29.57
C PHE A 319 2.35 -20.71 -29.58
N ASP A 320 2.39 -19.91 -30.64
CA ASP A 320 1.68 -18.62 -30.69
C ASP A 320 0.17 -18.78 -30.51
N ARG A 321 -0.45 -19.77 -31.19
CA ARG A 321 -1.87 -20.12 -30.96
C ARG A 321 -2.17 -20.51 -29.52
N THR A 322 -1.24 -21.19 -28.85
CA THR A 322 -1.39 -21.59 -27.44
C THR A 322 -1.33 -20.37 -26.52
N VAL A 323 -0.42 -19.42 -26.77
CA VAL A 323 -0.34 -18.15 -26.00
C VAL A 323 -1.60 -17.30 -26.22
N SER A 324 -2.09 -17.21 -27.46
CA SER A 324 -3.34 -16.51 -27.77
C SER A 324 -4.55 -17.11 -27.04
N GLY A 325 -4.66 -18.44 -26.98
CA GLY A 325 -5.71 -19.10 -26.19
C GLY A 325 -5.62 -18.81 -24.68
N TYR A 326 -4.41 -18.73 -24.10
CA TYR A 326 -4.27 -18.26 -22.72
C TYR A 326 -4.59 -16.77 -22.54
N ARG A 327 -4.38 -15.93 -23.57
CA ARG A 327 -4.77 -14.51 -23.54
C ARG A 327 -6.29 -14.34 -23.61
N GLU A 328 -7.00 -15.17 -24.37
CA GLU A 328 -8.47 -15.20 -24.40
C GLU A 328 -9.09 -15.56 -23.04
N ALA A 329 -8.37 -16.30 -22.19
CA ALA A 329 -8.77 -16.62 -20.82
C ALA A 329 -8.49 -15.50 -19.80
N LEU A 330 -7.85 -14.39 -20.20
CA LEU A 330 -7.66 -13.24 -19.32
C LEU A 330 -8.93 -12.39 -19.22
N PRO A 331 -9.12 -11.63 -18.12
CA PRO A 331 -10.18 -10.61 -18.05
C PRO A 331 -10.06 -9.64 -19.23
N ASP A 332 -11.19 -9.19 -19.75
CA ASP A 332 -11.20 -8.22 -20.84
C ASP A 332 -10.47 -6.93 -20.41
N ARG A 333 -9.35 -6.65 -21.06
CA ARG A 333 -8.54 -5.43 -20.89
C ARG A 333 -8.85 -4.37 -21.95
N THR A 334 -9.89 -4.56 -22.76
CA THR A 334 -10.35 -3.58 -23.73
C THR A 334 -10.71 -2.29 -23.00
N ILE A 335 -10.05 -1.19 -23.38
CA ILE A 335 -10.25 0.10 -22.74
C ILE A 335 -11.24 0.96 -23.55
N ASN A 336 -12.30 1.43 -22.90
CA ASN A 336 -13.00 2.62 -23.41
C ASN A 336 -12.19 3.85 -22.98
N LEU A 337 -11.47 4.48 -23.92
CA LEU A 337 -10.67 5.68 -23.64
C LEU A 337 -11.53 6.94 -23.40
N GLU A 338 -12.80 6.94 -23.79
CA GLU A 338 -13.70 8.09 -23.63
C GLU A 338 -13.95 8.43 -22.15
N GLN A 339 -13.91 7.44 -21.26
CA GLN A 339 -14.12 7.64 -19.82
C GLN A 339 -12.90 8.24 -19.08
N TYR A 340 -11.74 8.37 -19.74
CA TYR A 340 -10.46 8.70 -19.11
C TYR A 340 -9.98 10.14 -19.31
N GLU A 341 -10.70 10.98 -20.08
CA GLU A 341 -10.37 12.39 -20.33
C GLU A 341 -8.87 12.61 -20.65
N LEU A 342 -8.37 11.98 -21.73
CA LEU A 342 -6.94 12.00 -22.08
C LEU A 342 -6.42 13.42 -22.39
N GLU A 343 -5.34 13.82 -21.72
CA GLU A 343 -4.76 15.18 -21.85
C GLU A 343 -3.47 15.23 -22.65
N LEU A 344 -2.77 14.10 -22.71
CA LEU A 344 -1.55 13.91 -23.47
C LEU A 344 -1.42 12.44 -23.80
N GLU A 345 -1.01 12.15 -25.02
CA GLU A 345 -0.63 10.81 -25.45
C GLU A 345 0.73 10.88 -26.12
N THR A 346 1.57 9.87 -25.94
CA THR A 346 2.90 9.79 -26.53
C THR A 346 3.22 8.34 -26.88
N MET A 347 3.55 8.11 -28.15
CA MET A 347 4.00 6.80 -28.62
C MET A 347 5.42 6.50 -28.17
N GLY A 348 5.66 5.25 -27.80
CA GLY A 348 6.95 4.71 -27.43
C GLY A 348 7.23 3.36 -28.07
N THR A 349 8.46 2.87 -27.87
CA THR A 349 8.97 1.67 -28.56
C THR A 349 8.26 0.37 -28.18
N GLU A 350 7.60 0.33 -27.02
CA GLU A 350 6.97 -0.88 -26.45
C GLU A 350 5.49 -0.66 -26.04
N GLY A 351 4.91 0.49 -26.38
CA GLY A 351 3.56 0.89 -25.96
C GLY A 351 3.37 2.40 -25.99
N ILE A 352 2.18 2.84 -25.60
CA ILE A 352 1.76 4.25 -25.64
C ILE A 352 1.58 4.75 -24.20
N LEU A 353 2.25 5.84 -23.85
CA LEU A 353 2.06 6.52 -22.56
C LEU A 353 0.98 7.59 -22.72
N ALA A 354 -0.15 7.41 -22.05
CA ALA A 354 -1.24 8.38 -22.01
C ALA A 354 -1.40 8.92 -20.57
N LEU A 355 -1.59 10.23 -20.46
CA LEU A 355 -1.89 10.92 -19.22
C LEU A 355 -3.39 11.23 -19.22
N ALA A 356 -4.13 10.48 -18.42
CA ALA A 356 -5.51 10.76 -18.06
C ALA A 356 -5.55 11.84 -16.96
N ARG A 357 -6.75 12.27 -16.59
CA ARG A 357 -7.00 13.24 -15.51
C ARG A 357 -6.45 12.80 -14.15
N ASP A 358 -6.72 11.55 -13.76
CA ASP A 358 -6.41 10.98 -12.44
C ASP A 358 -5.38 9.82 -12.47
N HIS A 359 -5.03 9.33 -13.67
CA HIS A 359 -4.15 8.18 -13.87
C HIS A 359 -3.10 8.43 -14.96
N ILE A 360 -1.97 7.72 -14.85
CA ILE A 360 -1.15 7.36 -16.02
C ILE A 360 -1.68 6.04 -16.57
N LEU A 361 -1.87 5.99 -17.88
CA LEU A 361 -2.15 4.77 -18.63
C LEU A 361 -0.95 4.43 -19.51
N VAL A 362 -0.55 3.17 -19.50
CA VAL A 362 0.28 2.56 -20.53
C VAL A 362 -0.64 1.71 -21.37
N LEU A 363 -0.72 1.98 -22.66
CA LEU A 363 -1.61 1.28 -23.61
C LEU A 363 -0.79 0.41 -24.56
N SER A 364 -1.45 -0.62 -25.11
CA SER A 364 -0.94 -1.40 -26.24
C SER A 364 -0.77 -0.53 -27.49
N MET A 365 0.12 -0.92 -28.39
CA MET A 365 0.41 -0.16 -29.63
C MET A 365 -0.81 0.02 -30.55
N ASP A 366 -1.80 -0.89 -30.48
CA ASP A 366 -3.07 -0.78 -31.19
C ASP A 366 -4.11 0.13 -30.50
N ARG A 367 -3.76 0.71 -29.34
CA ARG A 367 -4.60 1.55 -28.45
C ARG A 367 -5.85 0.86 -27.91
N LYS A 368 -6.00 -0.46 -28.09
CA LYS A 368 -7.22 -1.18 -27.68
C LYS A 368 -7.23 -1.62 -26.22
N ARG A 369 -6.07 -1.76 -25.58
CA ARG A 369 -5.93 -2.35 -24.24
C ARG A 369 -5.02 -1.52 -23.36
N TRP A 370 -5.33 -1.47 -22.06
CA TRP A 370 -4.36 -0.99 -21.07
C TRP A 370 -3.42 -2.13 -20.66
N LEU A 371 -2.14 -1.80 -20.54
CA LEU A 371 -1.05 -2.67 -20.10
C LEU A 371 -0.68 -2.38 -18.63
N LEU A 372 -0.80 -1.12 -18.22
CA LEU A 372 -0.58 -0.67 -16.85
C LEU A 372 -1.41 0.59 -16.61
N GLU A 373 -2.07 0.67 -15.47
CA GLU A 373 -2.75 1.86 -14.97
C GLU A 373 -2.11 2.21 -13.63
N ILE A 374 -1.69 3.47 -13.45
CA ILE A 374 -1.07 3.95 -12.22
C ILE A 374 -1.82 5.20 -11.78
N PRO A 375 -2.58 5.16 -10.66
CA PRO A 375 -3.11 6.36 -10.04
C PRO A 375 -1.96 7.32 -9.71
N TYR A 376 -2.09 8.60 -10.06
CA TYR A 376 -1.05 9.58 -9.73
C TYR A 376 -0.64 9.64 -8.23
N PRO A 377 -1.51 9.37 -7.24
CA PRO A 377 -1.15 9.28 -5.81
C PRO A 377 -0.26 8.08 -5.44
N ASP A 378 -0.22 7.04 -6.27
CA ASP A 378 0.65 5.88 -6.05
C ASP A 378 2.07 6.11 -6.59
N ILE A 379 2.25 7.12 -7.44
CA ILE A 379 3.55 7.51 -7.98
C ILE A 379 4.39 8.18 -6.88
N THR A 380 5.60 7.67 -6.69
CA THR A 380 6.58 8.17 -5.73
C THR A 380 7.61 9.09 -6.38
N GLU A 381 7.94 8.88 -7.65
CA GLU A 381 8.93 9.68 -8.38
C GLU A 381 8.73 9.55 -9.91
N ALA A 382 8.81 10.65 -10.67
CA ALA A 382 8.94 10.59 -12.13
C ALA A 382 10.20 11.34 -12.57
N LYS A 383 11.14 10.66 -13.25
CA LYS A 383 12.42 11.27 -13.64
C LYS A 383 12.92 10.85 -15.01
N LEU A 384 13.79 11.68 -15.58
CA LEU A 384 14.49 11.40 -16.83
C LEU A 384 15.54 10.30 -16.63
N GLU A 385 15.54 9.28 -17.50
CA GLU A 385 16.59 8.25 -17.56
C GLU A 385 17.83 8.84 -18.25
N LYS A 386 18.96 8.93 -17.53
CA LYS A 386 20.24 9.38 -18.10
C LYS A 386 21.01 8.20 -18.69
N GLY A 387 21.51 8.34 -19.92
CA GLY A 387 22.40 7.39 -20.57
C GLY A 387 23.88 7.59 -20.19
N LEU A 388 24.71 6.56 -20.46
CA LEU A 388 26.16 6.57 -20.19
C LEU A 388 26.88 7.79 -20.80
N MET A 389 26.43 8.27 -21.96
CA MET A 389 27.01 9.43 -22.66
C MET A 389 26.11 10.68 -22.59
N ARG A 390 25.62 11.02 -21.39
CA ARG A 390 24.87 12.26 -21.05
C ARG A 390 23.54 12.56 -21.77
N GLY A 391 23.18 11.81 -22.83
CA GLY A 391 21.85 11.88 -23.45
C GLY A 391 20.74 11.33 -22.55
N ILE A 392 19.50 11.81 -22.74
CA ILE A 392 18.30 11.26 -22.08
C ILE A 392 17.80 10.08 -22.91
N ARG A 393 17.45 8.96 -22.26
CA ARG A 393 17.00 7.72 -22.93
C ARG A 393 15.53 7.35 -22.69
N GLY A 394 14.82 8.11 -21.86
CA GLY A 394 13.46 7.77 -21.46
C GLY A 394 13.02 8.49 -20.19
N ILE A 395 11.88 8.05 -19.66
CA ILE A 395 11.33 8.43 -18.35
C ILE A 395 11.24 7.16 -17.49
N VAL A 396 11.68 7.24 -16.24
CA VAL A 396 11.44 6.23 -15.21
C VAL A 396 10.40 6.77 -14.24
N ILE A 397 9.28 6.06 -14.14
CA ILE A 397 8.19 6.31 -13.21
C ILE A 397 8.32 5.27 -12.11
N SER A 398 8.57 5.73 -10.88
CA SER A 398 8.60 4.89 -9.68
C SER A 398 7.31 5.06 -8.90
N TYR A 399 6.75 3.96 -8.39
CA TYR A 399 5.43 3.94 -7.74
C TYR A 399 5.32 2.83 -6.69
N ARG A 400 4.19 2.82 -5.99
CA ARG A 400 3.74 1.77 -5.07
C ARG A 400 2.55 1.04 -5.66
N GLU A 401 2.32 -0.18 -5.21
CA GLU A 401 1.10 -0.93 -5.51
C GLU A 401 0.71 -1.71 -4.26
N GLY A 402 -0.20 -1.12 -3.49
CA GLY A 402 -0.52 -1.52 -2.11
C GLY A 402 0.73 -1.66 -1.23
N ARG A 403 1.08 -2.90 -0.85
CA ARG A 403 2.25 -3.19 0.02
C ARG A 403 3.59 -3.13 -0.72
N LEU A 404 3.63 -3.33 -2.04
CA LEU A 404 4.88 -3.24 -2.80
C LEU A 404 5.30 -1.79 -3.00
N SER A 405 6.58 -1.50 -2.81
CA SER A 405 7.16 -0.16 -2.99
C SER A 405 8.44 -0.19 -3.83
N GLY A 406 8.80 0.95 -4.42
CA GLY A 406 9.96 1.06 -5.30
C GLY A 406 9.80 0.39 -6.66
N LEU A 407 8.55 0.07 -7.06
CA LEU A 407 8.22 -0.45 -8.38
C LEU A 407 8.56 0.57 -9.45
N LYS A 408 8.93 0.11 -10.65
CA LYS A 408 9.39 0.98 -11.74
C LYS A 408 8.75 0.62 -13.06
N TYR A 409 8.41 1.64 -13.83
CA TYR A 409 8.08 1.54 -15.25
C TYR A 409 8.99 2.48 -16.03
N ALA A 410 9.61 1.99 -17.11
CA ALA A 410 10.51 2.75 -17.95
C ALA A 410 9.88 2.95 -19.33
N PHE A 411 9.65 4.21 -19.70
CA PHE A 411 9.06 4.60 -20.98
C PHE A 411 10.11 5.23 -21.90
N LYS A 412 10.10 4.85 -23.18
CA LYS A 412 11.00 5.35 -24.22
C LYS A 412 10.19 5.71 -25.45
N MET A 413 10.30 6.94 -25.92
CA MET A 413 9.71 7.39 -27.19
C MET A 413 10.35 6.65 -28.36
N ASP A 414 9.61 6.52 -29.46
CA ASP A 414 10.19 6.00 -30.70
C ASP A 414 11.20 7.00 -31.31
N GLU A 415 12.25 6.49 -31.93
CA GLU A 415 13.30 7.26 -32.58
C GLU A 415 13.00 7.34 -34.09
N ASP A 416 12.03 8.19 -34.48
CA ASP A 416 11.70 8.46 -35.89
C ASP A 416 12.93 9.01 -36.65
N SER A 417 13.63 8.08 -37.30
CA SER A 417 14.61 8.22 -38.38
C SER A 417 15.39 9.55 -38.49
N GLY A 418 16.60 9.56 -37.91
CA GLY A 418 17.71 10.37 -38.42
C GLY A 418 17.91 11.76 -37.80
N TYR A 419 18.95 11.88 -36.98
CA TYR A 419 19.62 13.15 -36.61
C TYR A 419 18.71 14.31 -36.16
N GLY A 420 17.60 13.99 -35.48
CA GLY A 420 16.79 14.99 -34.77
C GLY A 420 17.54 15.61 -33.59
N ASP A 421 17.39 16.93 -33.40
CA ASP A 421 17.99 17.68 -32.29
C ASP A 421 17.75 16.99 -30.93
N ASN A 422 18.82 16.52 -30.29
CA ASN A 422 18.79 15.94 -28.93
C ASN A 422 18.04 16.84 -27.93
N SER A 423 18.09 18.16 -28.12
CA SER A 423 17.39 19.14 -27.30
C SER A 423 15.86 19.09 -27.51
N ALA A 424 15.37 18.72 -28.69
CA ALA A 424 13.94 18.59 -28.98
C ALA A 424 13.33 17.35 -28.30
N MET A 425 14.00 16.20 -28.39
CA MET A 425 13.57 14.99 -27.68
C MET A 425 13.68 15.17 -26.17
N ARG A 426 14.76 15.80 -25.70
CA ARG A 426 14.89 16.25 -24.30
C ARG A 426 13.71 17.11 -23.84
N ARG A 427 13.36 18.17 -24.59
CA ARG A 427 12.21 19.04 -24.28
C ARG A 427 10.90 18.26 -24.21
N ARG A 428 10.68 17.24 -25.06
CA ARG A 428 9.49 16.37 -24.99
C ARG A 428 9.47 15.55 -23.70
N TYR A 429 10.57 14.87 -23.34
CA TYR A 429 10.64 14.11 -22.09
C TYR A 429 10.48 15.01 -20.85
N GLU A 430 11.11 16.18 -20.84
CA GLU A 430 10.98 17.18 -19.77
C GLU A 430 9.53 17.66 -19.62
N ALA A 431 8.83 17.96 -20.72
CA ALA A 431 7.42 18.39 -20.70
C ALA A 431 6.46 17.29 -20.20
N ILE A 432 6.73 16.01 -20.49
CA ILE A 432 5.96 14.91 -19.90
C ILE A 432 6.21 14.84 -18.40
N VAL A 433 7.47 14.81 -17.95
CA VAL A 433 7.81 14.74 -16.52
C VAL A 433 7.24 15.93 -15.74
N GLU A 434 7.25 17.12 -16.31
CA GLU A 434 6.62 18.31 -15.71
C GLU A 434 5.10 18.15 -15.58
N ARG A 435 4.42 17.67 -16.63
CA ARG A 435 2.98 17.40 -16.60
C ARG A 435 2.62 16.30 -15.61
N LEU A 436 3.42 15.23 -15.54
CA LEU A 436 3.29 14.17 -14.53
C LEU A 436 3.41 14.72 -13.13
N HIS A 437 4.45 15.49 -12.82
CA HIS A 437 4.59 16.13 -11.50
C HIS A 437 3.46 17.11 -11.18
N ARG A 438 2.88 17.78 -12.19
CA ARG A 438 1.69 18.61 -12.01
C ARG A 438 0.47 17.75 -11.63
N ARG A 439 0.15 16.73 -12.42
CA ARG A 439 -0.95 15.79 -12.18
C ARG A 439 -0.81 15.04 -10.84
N MET A 440 0.41 14.62 -10.47
CA MET A 440 0.71 14.10 -9.14
C MET A 440 0.25 15.07 -8.06
N ARG A 441 0.74 16.33 -8.07
CA ARG A 441 0.32 17.34 -7.08
C ARG A 441 -1.21 17.53 -7.04
N GLU A 442 -1.87 17.60 -8.19
CA GLU A 442 -3.33 17.78 -8.31
C GLU A 442 -4.13 16.55 -7.82
N SER A 443 -3.60 15.34 -8.00
CA SER A 443 -4.24 14.10 -7.54
C SER A 443 -4.09 13.87 -6.03
N TYR A 444 -2.94 14.22 -5.45
CA TYR A 444 -2.75 14.17 -4.00
C TYR A 444 -3.76 15.10 -3.31
N THR A 445 -4.07 16.26 -3.90
CA THR A 445 -5.15 17.13 -3.40
C THR A 445 -6.57 16.57 -3.54
N HIS A 446 -6.84 15.64 -4.47
CA HIS A 446 -8.13 14.94 -4.54
C HIS A 446 -8.24 13.78 -3.53
N VAL A 447 -7.16 13.04 -3.28
CA VAL A 447 -7.11 12.02 -2.21
C VAL A 447 -7.16 12.66 -0.81
N LEU A 448 -6.70 13.90 -0.68
CA LEU A 448 -6.81 14.73 0.53
C LEU A 448 -8.18 15.41 0.71
N GLN A 449 -9.28 14.83 0.21
CA GLN A 449 -10.64 15.13 0.69
C GLN A 449 -10.90 14.30 1.97
N PRO A 450 -10.69 14.82 3.18
CA PRO A 450 -10.79 14.00 4.38
C PRO A 450 -12.23 13.93 4.85
N ARG A 451 -12.59 12.81 5.49
CA ARG A 451 -13.82 12.73 6.26
C ARG A 451 -13.82 13.87 7.30
N PRO A 452 -14.92 14.63 7.46
CA PRO A 452 -14.94 15.74 8.38
C PRO A 452 -14.72 15.26 9.82
N HIS A 453 -13.59 15.63 10.41
CA HIS A 453 -13.33 15.40 11.83
C HIS A 453 -14.30 16.22 12.71
N SER A 454 -14.64 15.70 13.88
CA SER A 454 -15.54 16.39 14.80
C SER A 454 -14.91 17.69 15.34
N PRO A 455 -15.71 18.68 15.79
CA PRO A 455 -15.17 19.93 16.32
C PRO A 455 -14.19 19.76 17.50
N GLN A 456 -14.31 18.67 18.29
CA GLN A 456 -13.40 18.36 19.40
C GLN A 456 -11.99 17.93 18.94
N TYR A 457 -11.85 17.36 17.73
CA TYR A 457 -10.54 16.91 17.23
C TYR A 457 -9.51 18.05 17.16
N TYR A 458 -9.97 19.28 16.90
CA TYR A 458 -9.15 20.50 16.85
C TYR A 458 -9.17 21.30 18.17
N GLU A 459 -9.55 20.69 19.30
CA GLU A 459 -9.27 21.25 20.63
C GLU A 459 -7.81 21.00 20.97
N ILE A 460 -7.00 22.07 20.98
CA ILE A 460 -5.54 22.02 21.15
C ILE A 460 -5.13 22.14 22.62
N THR A 461 -4.07 21.42 22.99
CA THR A 461 -3.44 21.39 24.32
C THR A 461 -1.98 21.86 24.26
N GLU A 462 -1.34 22.09 25.41
CA GLU A 462 0.12 22.35 25.45
C GLU A 462 0.93 21.16 24.92
N GLN A 463 0.48 19.92 25.17
CA GLN A 463 1.16 18.71 24.68
C GLN A 463 1.22 18.66 23.14
N ASP A 464 0.23 19.23 22.44
CA ASP A 464 0.25 19.36 20.98
C ASP A 464 1.28 20.38 20.49
N ILE A 465 1.59 21.39 21.29
CA ILE A 465 2.64 22.35 20.97
C ILE A 465 4.01 21.70 21.21
N GLU A 466 4.17 20.99 22.33
CA GLU A 466 5.39 20.28 22.71
C GLU A 466 5.77 19.17 21.72
N ASN A 467 4.79 18.42 21.19
CA ASN A 467 5.03 17.36 20.21
C ASN A 467 5.08 17.83 18.74
N GLY A 468 5.03 19.14 18.47
CA GLY A 468 5.06 19.66 17.09
C GLY A 468 3.81 19.32 16.27
N PHE A 469 2.64 19.35 16.92
CA PHE A 469 1.30 19.13 16.37
C PHE A 469 1.12 17.73 15.78
N GLU A 470 1.67 16.71 16.44
CA GLU A 470 1.96 15.44 15.80
C GLU A 470 0.73 14.67 15.29
N ARG A 471 -0.40 14.82 15.98
CA ARG A 471 -1.70 14.20 15.65
C ARG A 471 -2.46 14.85 14.48
N PHE A 472 -2.03 16.00 13.98
CA PHE A 472 -2.69 16.73 12.88
C PHE A 472 -1.96 16.50 11.56
N ASP A 473 -2.54 15.71 10.66
CA ASP A 473 -2.02 15.60 9.28
C ASP A 473 -1.95 16.99 8.60
N PRO A 474 -1.18 17.19 7.51
CA PRO A 474 -0.98 18.51 6.92
C PRO A 474 -2.27 19.30 6.63
N TYR A 475 -3.33 18.64 6.16
CA TYR A 475 -4.59 19.30 5.83
C TYR A 475 -5.46 19.55 7.08
N SER A 476 -5.46 18.63 8.05
CA SER A 476 -6.01 18.92 9.38
C SER A 476 -5.27 20.06 10.07
N PHE A 477 -3.97 20.24 9.81
CA PHE A 477 -3.19 21.33 10.34
C PHE A 477 -3.52 22.68 9.67
N GLU A 478 -3.78 22.71 8.36
CA GLU A 478 -4.37 23.88 7.67
C GLU A 478 -5.71 24.29 8.30
N LYS A 479 -6.61 23.33 8.56
CA LYS A 479 -7.87 23.56 9.29
C LYS A 479 -7.67 24.07 10.71
N LEU A 480 -6.63 23.61 11.41
CA LEU A 480 -6.28 24.09 12.75
C LEU A 480 -5.78 25.55 12.71
N VAL A 481 -4.98 25.93 11.70
CA VAL A 481 -4.55 27.32 11.48
C VAL A 481 -5.74 28.20 11.07
N ALA A 482 -6.69 27.71 10.27
CA ALA A 482 -7.93 28.44 9.98
C ALA A 482 -8.77 28.68 11.25
N ARG A 483 -8.87 27.69 12.16
CA ARG A 483 -9.50 27.89 13.48
C ARG A 483 -8.76 28.92 14.34
N LEU A 484 -7.43 28.97 14.29
CA LEU A 484 -6.63 30.00 14.96
C LEU A 484 -6.99 31.39 14.43
N PHE A 485 -7.03 31.59 13.10
CA PHE A 485 -7.44 32.88 12.53
C PHE A 485 -8.92 33.21 12.78
N THR A 486 -9.81 32.22 12.84
CA THR A 486 -11.20 32.41 13.29
C THR A 486 -11.26 32.95 14.72
N SER A 487 -10.50 32.36 15.66
CA SER A 487 -10.43 32.84 17.05
C SER A 487 -9.75 34.21 17.21
N LYS A 488 -9.02 34.66 16.19
CA LYS A 488 -8.47 36.02 16.07
C LYS A 488 -9.45 37.03 15.46
N GLY A 489 -10.67 36.61 15.12
CA GLY A 489 -11.74 37.47 14.60
C GLY A 489 -11.86 37.54 13.08
N TYR A 490 -11.14 36.68 12.33
CA TYR A 490 -11.22 36.63 10.86
C TYR A 490 -12.31 35.65 10.40
N ARG A 491 -12.95 35.96 9.27
CA ARG A 491 -13.67 34.96 8.46
C ARG A 491 -12.63 34.18 7.67
N THR A 492 -12.47 32.89 7.96
CA THR A 492 -11.49 32.03 7.29
C THR A 492 -12.13 31.01 6.35
N GLU A 493 -11.45 30.76 5.24
CA GLU A 493 -11.77 29.72 4.27
C GLU A 493 -10.51 28.88 4.05
N VAL A 494 -10.61 27.56 4.20
CA VAL A 494 -9.54 26.62 3.82
C VAL A 494 -9.73 26.33 2.35
N THR A 495 -8.71 26.60 1.53
CA THR A 495 -8.82 26.42 0.09
C THR A 495 -8.90 24.93 -0.25
N GLN A 496 -9.79 24.55 -1.15
CA GLN A 496 -9.83 23.19 -1.69
C GLN A 496 -8.76 23.10 -2.77
N GLY A 497 -7.58 22.61 -2.40
CA GLY A 497 -6.38 22.80 -3.20
C GLY A 497 -6.48 22.27 -4.64
N SER A 498 -6.50 23.16 -5.62
CA SER A 498 -5.68 23.09 -6.84
C SER A 498 -5.93 24.34 -7.69
N GLY A 499 -4.96 25.26 -7.73
CA GLY A 499 -5.03 26.50 -8.52
C GLY A 499 -4.46 27.73 -7.79
N ASP A 500 -4.47 27.71 -6.46
CA ASP A 500 -4.31 28.88 -5.59
C ASP A 500 -2.87 29.41 -5.43
N MET A 501 -1.96 28.95 -6.28
CA MET A 501 -0.54 29.33 -6.37
C MET A 501 0.31 29.14 -5.11
N GLY A 502 -0.22 28.63 -4.00
CA GLY A 502 0.52 28.40 -2.74
C GLY A 502 -0.11 29.14 -1.56
N VAL A 503 -1.42 28.93 -1.39
CA VAL A 503 -2.26 29.47 -0.33
C VAL A 503 -3.22 28.38 0.08
N ASP A 504 -3.20 28.01 1.36
CA ASP A 504 -3.96 26.90 1.92
C ASP A 504 -5.11 27.41 2.83
N VAL A 505 -4.96 28.63 3.37
CA VAL A 505 -6.02 29.34 4.12
C VAL A 505 -6.10 30.80 3.68
N MET A 506 -7.31 31.25 3.39
CA MET A 506 -7.66 32.66 3.23
C MET A 506 -8.30 33.18 4.51
N ALA A 507 -7.77 34.26 5.08
CA ALA A 507 -8.32 34.89 6.29
C ALA A 507 -8.71 36.34 6.00
N SER A 508 -9.99 36.68 6.12
CA SER A 508 -10.54 38.00 5.78
C SER A 508 -11.18 38.69 6.99
N SER A 509 -11.04 40.00 7.02
CA SER A 509 -11.66 40.91 8.00
C SER A 509 -12.27 42.12 7.27
N SER A 510 -12.83 43.08 7.99
CA SER A 510 -13.31 44.34 7.39
C SER A 510 -12.18 45.25 6.86
N SER A 511 -10.92 44.99 7.25
CA SER A 511 -9.77 45.87 6.96
C SER A 511 -8.64 45.21 6.17
N GLU A 512 -8.53 43.87 6.20
CA GLU A 512 -7.45 43.14 5.52
C GLU A 512 -7.88 41.73 5.09
N THR A 513 -7.20 41.22 4.06
CA THR A 513 -7.32 39.86 3.53
C THR A 513 -5.94 39.23 3.47
N ILE A 514 -5.74 38.12 4.16
CA ILE A 514 -4.45 37.45 4.33
C ILE A 514 -4.46 36.15 3.52
N ALA A 515 -3.47 36.00 2.65
CA ALA A 515 -3.17 34.75 1.95
C ALA A 515 -2.17 33.93 2.79
N ILE A 516 -2.58 32.80 3.35
CA ILE A 516 -1.78 31.99 4.28
C ILE A 516 -1.35 30.68 3.61
N GLN A 517 -0.04 30.43 3.53
CA GLN A 517 0.52 29.09 3.30
C GLN A 517 0.91 28.48 4.66
N VAL A 518 0.56 27.23 4.86
CA VAL A 518 0.85 26.41 6.04
C VAL A 518 1.80 25.28 5.62
N LYS A 519 2.82 25.01 6.44
CA LYS A 519 3.77 23.90 6.25
C LYS A 519 3.96 23.15 7.56
N ARG A 520 3.31 21.99 7.73
CA ARG A 520 3.70 21.03 8.78
C ARG A 520 4.98 20.32 8.33
N TRP A 521 6.15 20.82 8.72
CA TRP A 521 7.46 20.29 8.34
C TRP A 521 8.40 20.17 9.56
N ARG A 522 9.29 19.17 9.53
CA ARG A 522 10.43 19.00 10.46
C ARG A 522 11.73 19.71 10.03
N GLY A 523 11.75 20.40 8.89
CA GLY A 523 12.94 21.03 8.28
C GLY A 523 12.62 22.44 7.79
N ASN A 524 13.66 23.26 7.58
CA ASN A 524 13.44 24.71 7.39
C ASN A 524 12.81 25.06 6.03
N VAL A 525 11.86 25.98 6.05
CA VAL A 525 11.15 26.46 4.84
C VAL A 525 12.03 27.45 4.07
N GLY A 526 12.13 27.24 2.76
CA GLY A 526 13.04 27.98 1.88
C GLY A 526 12.44 29.23 1.24
N GLY A 527 13.31 30.10 0.71
CA GLY A 527 12.91 31.29 -0.04
C GLY A 527 11.94 31.05 -1.22
N PRO A 528 12.02 29.92 -1.97
CA PRO A 528 11.06 29.63 -3.04
C PRO A 528 9.59 29.55 -2.58
N ASP A 529 9.31 28.94 -1.43
CA ASP A 529 7.95 28.88 -0.87
C ASP A 529 7.46 30.28 -0.49
N VAL A 530 8.32 31.11 0.12
CA VAL A 530 7.99 32.49 0.52
C VAL A 530 7.69 33.37 -0.70
N HIS A 531 8.51 33.31 -1.75
CA HIS A 531 8.25 34.02 -3.01
C HIS A 531 6.96 33.56 -3.69
N LYS A 532 6.66 32.26 -3.62
CA LYS A 532 5.45 31.67 -4.20
C LYS A 532 4.18 32.16 -3.49
N THR A 533 4.14 32.17 -2.15
CA THR A 533 3.00 32.73 -1.39
C THR A 533 2.88 34.24 -1.59
N LEU A 534 4.00 34.98 -1.67
CA LEU A 534 4.00 36.41 -2.00
C LEU A 534 3.37 36.68 -3.38
N GLY A 535 3.74 35.91 -4.41
CA GLY A 535 3.15 36.02 -5.75
C GLY A 535 1.65 35.70 -5.78
N SER A 536 1.20 34.80 -4.90
CA SER A 536 -0.22 34.39 -4.80
C SER A 536 -1.14 35.51 -4.30
N MET A 537 -0.62 36.53 -3.63
CA MET A 537 -1.42 37.66 -3.13
C MET A 537 -2.21 38.37 -4.22
N VAL A 538 -1.62 38.53 -5.41
CA VAL A 538 -2.23 39.24 -6.55
C VAL A 538 -3.49 38.50 -7.01
N SER A 539 -3.39 37.18 -7.11
CA SER A 539 -4.46 36.27 -7.56
C SER A 539 -5.65 36.28 -6.61
N HIS A 540 -5.37 36.30 -5.30
CA HIS A 540 -6.39 36.28 -4.24
C HIS A 540 -6.82 37.66 -3.75
N ARG A 541 -6.28 38.74 -4.34
CA ARG A 541 -6.46 40.14 -3.90
C ARG A 541 -6.16 40.34 -2.40
N ALA A 542 -5.20 39.58 -1.88
CA ALA A 542 -4.78 39.66 -0.50
C ALA A 542 -3.97 40.93 -0.25
N THR A 543 -4.19 41.58 0.89
CA THR A 543 -3.43 42.75 1.33
C THR A 543 -2.03 42.36 1.85
N ARG A 544 -1.86 41.11 2.31
CA ARG A 544 -0.56 40.53 2.68
C ARG A 544 -0.54 39.01 2.59
N ALA A 545 0.67 38.46 2.45
CA ALA A 545 0.96 37.04 2.57
C ALA A 545 1.39 36.68 4.01
N LEU A 546 1.19 35.43 4.37
CA LEU A 546 1.70 34.82 5.60
C LEU A 546 2.17 33.41 5.30
N VAL A 547 3.37 33.05 5.75
CA VAL A 547 3.84 31.65 5.74
C VAL A 547 3.96 31.16 7.18
N VAL A 548 3.27 30.08 7.49
CA VAL A 548 3.21 29.42 8.80
C VAL A 548 3.92 28.08 8.71
N THR A 549 4.83 27.79 9.64
CA THR A 549 5.49 26.47 9.73
C THR A 549 5.63 25.98 11.16
N THR A 550 5.69 24.66 11.33
CA THR A 550 6.07 24.01 12.60
C THR A 550 7.58 24.01 12.84
N SER A 551 8.39 24.24 11.80
CA SER A 551 9.86 24.34 11.85
C SER A 551 10.31 25.81 11.92
N ASP A 552 11.44 26.16 11.29
CA ASP A 552 11.92 27.52 11.11
C ASP A 552 12.13 27.83 9.62
N PHE A 553 12.62 29.03 9.29
CA PHE A 553 12.92 29.45 7.92
C PHE A 553 14.43 29.43 7.63
N THR A 554 14.81 29.41 6.35
CA THR A 554 16.22 29.61 5.96
C THR A 554 16.59 31.09 6.00
N ASN A 555 17.88 31.41 6.11
CA ASN A 555 18.36 32.81 6.04
C ASN A 555 17.88 33.51 4.76
N GLN A 556 17.86 32.80 3.62
CA GLN A 556 17.33 33.32 2.36
C GLN A 556 15.83 33.66 2.43
N ALA A 557 15.02 32.89 3.17
CA ALA A 557 13.61 33.21 3.39
C ALA A 557 13.46 34.46 4.28
N TYR A 558 14.28 34.62 5.32
CA TYR A 558 14.33 35.84 6.12
C TYR A 558 14.83 37.06 5.34
N ASP A 559 15.74 36.87 4.38
CA ASP A 559 16.24 37.96 3.51
C ASP A 559 15.14 38.58 2.64
N ILE A 560 14.09 37.83 2.27
CA ILE A 560 12.96 38.35 1.48
C ILE A 560 12.17 39.44 2.22
N LEU A 561 12.23 39.47 3.55
CA LEU A 561 11.62 40.53 4.37
C LEU A 561 12.39 41.87 4.27
N LYS A 562 13.67 41.85 3.86
CA LYS A 562 14.54 43.02 3.77
C LYS A 562 14.17 43.86 2.54
N GLY A 563 13.18 44.73 2.71
CA GLY A 563 12.67 45.60 1.66
C GLY A 563 11.22 46.06 1.86
N GLY A 564 10.55 45.64 2.95
CA GLY A 564 9.14 45.98 3.18
C GLY A 564 8.16 45.11 2.38
N SER A 565 8.61 43.94 1.92
CA SER A 565 7.77 42.93 1.28
C SER A 565 6.53 42.62 2.14
N PRO A 566 5.30 42.62 1.60
CA PRO A 566 4.08 42.38 2.35
C PRO A 566 3.85 40.89 2.64
N VAL A 567 4.89 40.19 3.10
CA VAL A 567 4.85 38.80 3.56
C VAL A 567 5.31 38.73 5.01
N GLU A 568 4.62 37.93 5.81
CA GLU A 568 4.94 37.66 7.20
C GLU A 568 5.39 36.20 7.36
N LEU A 569 6.34 35.93 8.26
CA LEU A 569 6.82 34.58 8.57
C LEU A 569 6.50 34.22 10.03
N TRP A 570 5.84 33.08 10.25
CA TRP A 570 5.53 32.50 11.55
C TRP A 570 6.19 31.12 11.66
N ASN A 571 7.31 31.05 12.38
CA ASN A 571 7.97 29.79 12.71
C ASN A 571 7.27 29.08 13.89
N GLY A 572 7.68 27.85 14.20
CA GLY A 572 7.03 27.02 15.21
C GLY A 572 6.90 27.71 16.57
N GLN A 573 7.92 28.46 17.00
CA GLN A 573 7.90 29.21 18.25
C GLN A 573 6.87 30.36 18.24
N ARG A 574 6.75 31.09 17.13
CA ARG A 574 5.75 32.15 16.97
C ARG A 574 4.33 31.57 16.90
N LEU A 575 4.16 30.51 16.12
CA LEU A 575 2.89 29.80 15.96
C LEU A 575 2.37 29.24 17.30
N ALA A 576 3.25 28.59 18.07
CA ALA A 576 2.98 28.12 19.42
C ALA A 576 2.43 29.23 20.33
N ASN A 577 3.06 30.41 20.32
CA ASN A 577 2.63 31.55 21.13
C ASN A 577 1.25 32.09 20.72
N GLU A 578 0.92 32.05 19.43
CA GLU A 578 -0.40 32.44 18.92
C GLU A 578 -1.49 31.44 19.32
N PHE A 579 -1.22 30.13 19.26
CA PHE A 579 -2.13 29.09 19.80
C PHE A 579 -2.36 29.25 21.31
N ARG A 580 -1.30 29.48 22.10
CA ARG A 580 -1.38 29.76 23.55
C ARG A 580 -2.20 30.99 23.91
N LYS A 581 -2.27 31.98 23.01
CA LYS A 581 -2.96 33.24 23.23
C LYS A 581 -4.45 33.16 22.85
N HIS A 582 -4.79 32.35 21.86
CA HIS A 582 -6.09 32.42 21.18
C HIS A 582 -6.92 31.13 21.22
N LEU A 583 -6.32 29.97 21.50
CA LEU A 583 -7.03 28.68 21.51
C LEU A 583 -6.78 27.82 22.76
N ILE A 584 -5.64 27.97 23.45
CA ILE A 584 -5.44 27.40 24.79
C ILE A 584 -5.90 28.43 25.82
N ARG A 585 -6.80 28.03 26.72
CA ARG A 585 -7.27 28.90 27.80
C ARG A 585 -6.16 29.08 28.84
N LYS A 586 -5.99 30.30 29.33
CA LYS A 586 -5.41 30.53 30.66
C LYS A 586 -6.52 30.38 31.68
N GLU A 587 -6.28 29.56 32.70
CA GLU A 587 -7.04 29.57 33.94
C GLU A 587 -6.73 30.84 34.76
#